data_AF-A0A951TDK7-F1
#
_entry.id   AF-A0A951TDK7-F1
#
_cell.length_a   1.000
_cell.length_b   1.000
_cell.length_c   1.000
_cell.angle_alpha   90.00
_cell.angle_beta   90.00
_cell.angle_gamma   90.00
#
_symmetry.space_group_name_H-M   'P 1'
#
loop_
_entity.id
_entity.type
_entity.pdbx_description
1 polymer ?
#
loop_
_entity_poly.entity_id
_entity_poly.type
_entity_poly.pdbx_seq_one_letter_code
_entity_poly.pdbx_strand_id
1 'polypeptide(L)'
;MKKYIVYIFLSFSCLGLTQENPSLVNIPQEVFVNKGKTNFDSILFKAPSIINKVHDLYNYTELAHDFTTSTNEFTNYWNRFQNQWYYIQFDKGGDTLLLFMGLRESSDEREYVEIYDLKKEKFNRQIFNSVGKLVAYKVQPFTQEIILFVHEYPCCRSASHNIHTIRRINGDIHTSNRFFIGRDSGDMVGPFFPEKVKFTPEYHILTQKTEVRWSPAVVEKDAYLNWSSSNFIIHYNEGAVYKTLYNHDGWQFVLLFSGIAEEQSLVINYTNFKYKGVYGWIKS
;
A
#
# COMPACT_ATOMS: atom_id res chain seq x y z
N MET A 1 18.71 -30.19 61.94
CA MET A 1 18.90 -30.12 60.48
C MET A 1 17.76 -29.32 59.86
N LYS A 2 17.96 -28.03 59.56
CA LYS A 2 16.95 -27.20 58.90
C LYS A 2 17.29 -27.13 57.41
N LYS A 3 16.40 -27.70 56.57
CA LYS A 3 16.51 -27.68 55.11
C LYS A 3 16.12 -26.28 54.62
N TYR A 4 17.03 -25.59 53.95
CA TYR A 4 16.70 -24.38 53.20
C TYR A 4 16.09 -24.81 51.86
N ILE A 5 14.79 -24.55 51.69
CA ILE A 5 14.11 -24.66 50.39
C ILE A 5 14.43 -23.38 49.62
N VAL A 6 15.28 -23.48 48.62
CA VAL A 6 15.54 -22.42 47.65
C VAL A 6 14.35 -22.38 46.69
N TYR A 7 13.51 -21.36 46.81
CA TYR A 7 12.49 -21.04 45.81
C TYR A 7 13.18 -20.38 44.61
N ILE A 8 13.36 -21.15 43.53
CA ILE A 8 13.71 -20.60 42.22
C ILE A 8 12.43 -19.98 41.66
N PHE A 9 12.32 -18.65 41.76
CA PHE A 9 11.35 -17.88 40.98
C PHE A 9 11.78 -17.94 39.51
N LEU A 10 11.13 -18.82 38.74
CA LEU A 10 11.11 -18.75 37.28
C LEU A 10 10.22 -17.58 36.88
N SER A 11 10.76 -16.36 36.95
CA SER A 11 10.21 -15.22 36.24
C SER A 11 10.45 -15.44 34.74
N PHE A 12 9.57 -16.20 34.11
CA PHE A 12 9.33 -16.08 32.68
C PHE A 12 8.72 -14.69 32.45
N SER A 13 9.61 -13.71 32.29
CA SER A 13 9.27 -12.47 31.61
C SER A 13 8.96 -12.86 30.17
N CYS A 14 7.69 -13.19 29.90
CA CYS A 14 7.12 -13.03 28.59
C CYS A 14 7.28 -11.55 28.26
N LEU A 15 8.40 -11.20 27.61
CA LEU A 15 8.51 -9.99 26.83
C LEU A 15 7.40 -10.11 25.78
N GLY A 16 6.23 -9.58 26.10
CA GLY A 16 5.23 -9.27 25.11
C GLY A 16 5.92 -8.33 24.15
N LEU A 17 6.30 -8.84 22.98
CA LEU A 17 6.56 -8.00 21.83
C LEU A 17 5.24 -7.28 21.58
N THR A 18 5.09 -6.08 22.14
CA THR A 18 4.05 -5.15 21.73
C THR A 18 4.19 -5.06 20.22
N GLN A 19 3.19 -5.55 19.52
CA GLN A 19 3.15 -5.55 18.07
C GLN A 19 3.12 -4.08 17.66
N GLU A 20 4.29 -3.52 17.34
CA GLU A 20 4.36 -2.18 16.77
C GLU A 20 3.48 -2.19 15.53
N ASN A 21 2.44 -1.37 15.56
CA ASN A 21 1.61 -1.13 14.39
C ASN A 21 2.44 -0.28 13.44
N PRO A 22 2.91 -0.82 12.30
CA PRO A 22 3.65 -0.01 11.36
C PRO A 22 2.74 1.11 10.86
N SER A 23 3.18 2.35 11.05
CA SER A 23 2.64 3.51 10.37
C SER A 23 2.94 3.40 8.87
N LEU A 24 2.09 4.00 8.04
CA LEU A 24 2.41 4.17 6.61
C LEU A 24 3.65 5.06 6.50
N VAL A 25 4.69 4.59 5.82
CA VAL A 25 5.66 5.52 5.25
C VAL A 25 4.87 6.43 4.32
N ASN A 26 4.93 7.74 4.51
CA ASN A 26 4.39 8.64 3.51
C ASN A 26 5.26 8.57 2.25
N ILE A 27 4.89 7.70 1.30
CA ILE A 27 5.49 7.72 -0.03
C ILE A 27 4.95 8.99 -0.70
N PRO A 28 5.81 9.92 -1.15
CA PRO A 28 5.33 11.06 -1.89
C PRO A 28 4.53 10.58 -3.10
N GLN A 29 3.30 11.06 -3.27
CA GLN A 29 2.42 10.61 -4.36
C GLN A 29 3.07 10.71 -5.74
N GLU A 30 3.97 11.68 -5.93
CA GLU A 30 4.69 11.87 -7.19
C GLU A 30 5.61 10.69 -7.49
N VAL A 31 6.19 10.02 -6.48
CA VAL A 31 7.08 8.86 -6.64
C VAL A 31 6.38 7.71 -7.34
N PHE A 32 5.09 7.51 -7.08
CA PHE A 32 4.35 6.35 -7.59
C PHE A 32 3.21 6.72 -8.53
N VAL A 33 2.77 7.98 -8.59
CA VAL A 33 1.75 8.48 -9.54
C VAL A 33 2.23 9.76 -10.21
N ASN A 34 2.76 9.63 -11.43
CA ASN A 34 3.13 10.79 -12.25
C ASN A 34 1.94 11.75 -12.48
N LYS A 35 1.93 12.98 -11.94
CA LYS A 35 0.78 13.91 -12.04
C LYS A 35 -0.52 13.35 -11.41
N GLY A 36 -0.40 12.64 -10.29
CA GLY A 36 -1.54 12.27 -9.46
C GLY A 36 -2.22 13.49 -8.86
N LYS A 37 -3.54 13.42 -8.68
CA LYS A 37 -4.31 14.41 -7.93
C LYS A 37 -4.68 13.83 -6.57
N THR A 38 -4.61 14.65 -5.51
CA THR A 38 -4.96 14.27 -4.14
C THR A 38 -6.27 14.89 -3.64
N ASN A 39 -6.80 15.90 -4.33
CA ASN A 39 -8.11 16.47 -4.00
C ASN A 39 -9.23 15.64 -4.67
N PHE A 40 -9.90 14.83 -3.86
CA PHE A 40 -10.96 13.91 -4.27
C PHE A 40 -12.33 14.56 -4.46
N ASP A 41 -12.54 15.82 -4.06
CA ASP A 41 -13.85 16.50 -4.11
C ASP A 41 -14.46 16.54 -5.51
N SER A 42 -13.62 16.50 -6.55
CA SER A 42 -14.08 16.51 -7.94
C SER A 42 -14.54 15.15 -8.47
N ILE A 43 -14.27 14.06 -7.77
CA ILE A 43 -14.57 12.69 -8.22
C ILE A 43 -15.43 11.89 -7.23
N LEU A 44 -15.52 12.36 -5.98
CA LEU A 44 -16.35 11.80 -4.94
C LEU A 44 -17.51 12.73 -4.66
N PHE A 45 -18.71 12.19 -4.52
CA PHE A 45 -19.89 12.99 -4.22
C PHE A 45 -20.76 12.33 -3.16
N LYS A 46 -21.46 13.15 -2.38
CA LYS A 46 -22.44 12.72 -1.38
C LYS A 46 -23.84 13.01 -1.89
N ALA A 47 -24.77 12.10 -1.62
CA ALA A 47 -26.18 12.33 -1.86
C ALA A 47 -27.01 11.73 -0.71
N PRO A 48 -28.20 12.28 -0.42
CA PRO A 48 -29.06 11.77 0.66
C PRO A 48 -29.39 10.28 0.53
N SER A 49 -29.39 9.73 -0.69
CA SER A 49 -29.69 8.31 -0.94
C SER A 49 -28.62 7.34 -0.42
N ILE A 50 -27.40 7.81 -0.10
CA ILE A 50 -26.31 6.94 0.38
C ILE A 50 -26.76 6.18 1.62
N ILE A 51 -27.44 6.83 2.57
CA ILE A 51 -27.89 6.21 3.82
C ILE A 51 -28.71 4.94 3.55
N ASN A 52 -29.65 4.98 2.61
CA ASN A 52 -30.50 3.85 2.29
C ASN A 52 -29.69 2.71 1.65
N LYS A 53 -28.72 3.05 0.81
CA LYS A 53 -27.86 2.04 0.17
C LYS A 53 -26.90 1.37 1.14
N VAL A 54 -26.35 2.13 2.08
CA VAL A 54 -25.50 1.58 3.14
C VAL A 54 -26.33 0.79 4.15
N HIS A 55 -27.56 1.20 4.44
CA HIS A 55 -28.50 0.44 5.25
C HIS A 55 -28.83 -0.93 4.62
N ASP A 56 -29.03 -0.98 3.30
CA ASP A 56 -29.22 -2.26 2.60
C ASP A 56 -28.00 -3.18 2.78
N LEU A 57 -26.78 -2.67 2.59
CA LEU A 57 -25.55 -3.45 2.81
C LEU A 57 -25.40 -3.89 4.27
N TYR A 58 -25.75 -3.04 5.23
CA TYR A 58 -25.71 -3.32 6.66
C TYR A 58 -26.66 -4.48 7.02
N ASN A 59 -27.91 -4.44 6.55
CA ASN A 59 -28.92 -5.45 6.87
C ASN A 59 -28.62 -6.83 6.28
N TYR A 60 -27.87 -6.88 5.20
CA TYR A 60 -27.40 -8.13 4.60
C TYR A 60 -26.01 -8.54 5.07
N THR A 61 -25.43 -7.85 6.06
CA THR A 61 -24.09 -8.14 6.60
C THR A 61 -23.01 -8.15 5.50
N GLU A 62 -23.14 -7.25 4.52
CA GLU A 62 -22.21 -7.14 3.38
C GLU A 62 -21.10 -6.10 3.63
N LEU A 63 -21.21 -5.31 4.71
CA LEU A 63 -20.17 -4.36 5.11
C LEU A 63 -18.99 -5.12 5.71
N ALA A 64 -17.79 -4.93 5.15
CA ALA A 64 -16.62 -5.73 5.54
C ALA A 64 -15.92 -5.26 6.81
N HIS A 65 -16.43 -4.22 7.46
CA HIS A 65 -15.85 -3.60 8.64
C HIS A 65 -16.65 -3.90 9.93
N ASP A 66 -15.92 -4.22 10.99
CA ASP A 66 -16.35 -5.06 12.13
C ASP A 66 -17.42 -4.44 13.05
N PHE A 67 -17.67 -3.12 12.94
CA PHE A 67 -18.65 -2.43 13.79
C PHE A 67 -20.11 -2.88 13.58
N THR A 68 -20.40 -3.63 12.52
CA THR A 68 -21.71 -4.25 12.25
C THR A 68 -22.03 -5.43 13.18
N THR A 69 -21.02 -5.99 13.86
CA THR A 69 -21.18 -7.13 14.78
C THR A 69 -21.29 -6.72 16.25
N SER A 70 -20.85 -5.49 16.60
CA SER A 70 -20.80 -4.99 17.98
C SER A 70 -21.93 -4.03 18.34
N THR A 71 -22.69 -3.53 17.35
CA THR A 71 -23.89 -2.72 17.57
C THR A 71 -25.04 -3.25 16.74
N ASN A 72 -26.20 -3.51 17.34
CA ASN A 72 -27.38 -4.04 16.61
C ASN A 72 -28.17 -2.94 15.88
N GLU A 73 -27.75 -1.68 15.94
CA GLU A 73 -28.52 -0.53 15.45
C GLU A 73 -27.77 0.26 14.37
N PHE A 74 -28.31 0.25 13.15
CA PHE A 74 -27.76 1.00 12.01
C PHE A 74 -27.59 2.50 12.28
N THR A 75 -28.46 3.11 13.09
CA THR A 75 -28.36 4.55 13.42
C THR A 75 -27.02 4.91 14.06
N ASN A 76 -26.52 4.06 14.96
CA ASN A 76 -25.24 4.29 15.65
C ASN A 76 -24.08 4.15 14.67
N TYR A 77 -24.14 3.13 13.82
CA TYR A 77 -23.22 2.94 12.71
C TYR A 77 -23.20 4.17 11.79
N TRP A 78 -24.36 4.63 11.33
CA TRP A 78 -24.48 5.74 10.38
C TRP A 78 -23.96 7.04 10.97
N ASN A 79 -24.36 7.39 12.19
CA ASN A 79 -23.91 8.62 12.85
C ASN A 79 -22.38 8.72 12.91
N ARG A 80 -21.71 7.58 13.05
CA ARG A 80 -20.26 7.46 13.18
C ARG A 80 -19.54 7.47 11.84
N PHE A 81 -20.04 6.73 10.86
CA PHE A 81 -19.33 6.47 9.60
C PHE A 81 -19.88 7.22 8.38
N GLN A 82 -21.01 7.94 8.50
CA GLN A 82 -21.64 8.66 7.37
C GLN A 82 -20.67 9.56 6.59
N ASN A 83 -19.67 10.13 7.27
CA ASN A 83 -18.72 11.02 6.64
C ASN A 83 -17.66 10.31 5.78
N GLN A 84 -17.54 9.00 5.90
CA GLN A 84 -16.58 8.14 5.21
C GLN A 84 -17.17 7.45 3.97
N TRP A 85 -18.47 7.65 3.73
CA TRP A 85 -19.19 7.10 2.58
C TRP A 85 -19.36 8.12 1.47
N TYR A 86 -19.06 7.68 0.25
CA TYR A 86 -19.13 8.47 -0.97
C TYR A 86 -19.69 7.64 -2.12
N TYR A 87 -20.23 8.32 -3.11
CA TYR A 87 -20.40 7.75 -4.44
C TYR A 87 -19.20 8.07 -5.31
N ILE A 88 -18.91 7.17 -6.26
CA ILE A 88 -17.90 7.35 -7.29
C ILE A 88 -18.40 6.78 -8.63
N GLN A 89 -18.03 7.43 -9.73
CA GLN A 89 -18.22 6.95 -11.09
C GLN A 89 -16.86 6.87 -11.77
N PHE A 90 -16.46 5.67 -12.20
CA PHE A 90 -15.17 5.48 -12.88
C PHE A 90 -15.19 6.05 -14.29
N ASP A 91 -16.33 6.03 -14.97
CA ASP A 91 -16.49 6.54 -16.32
C ASP A 91 -17.66 7.51 -16.40
N LYS A 92 -17.57 8.48 -17.33
CA LYS A 92 -18.66 9.45 -17.54
C LYS A 92 -19.92 8.72 -18.02
N GLY A 93 -21.00 8.82 -17.23
CA GLY A 93 -22.26 8.13 -17.51
C GLY A 93 -22.24 6.64 -17.19
N GLY A 94 -21.15 6.15 -16.59
CA GLY A 94 -21.05 4.79 -16.09
C GLY A 94 -21.77 4.59 -14.76
N ASP A 95 -21.65 3.38 -14.25
CA ASP A 95 -22.33 2.96 -13.04
C ASP A 95 -21.77 3.64 -11.79
N THR A 96 -22.68 4.20 -11.00
CA THR A 96 -22.37 4.77 -9.70
C THR A 96 -22.12 3.67 -8.68
N LEU A 97 -20.93 3.67 -8.10
CA LEU A 97 -20.51 2.74 -7.06
C LEU A 97 -20.49 3.44 -5.71
N LEU A 98 -20.65 2.68 -4.64
CA LEU A 98 -20.37 3.14 -3.29
C LEU A 98 -18.89 2.94 -2.96
N LEU A 99 -18.28 3.93 -2.34
CA LEU A 99 -16.93 3.93 -1.85
C LEU A 99 -16.94 4.24 -0.34
N PHE A 100 -16.33 3.37 0.44
CA PHE A 100 -15.97 3.64 1.82
C PHE A 100 -14.49 3.97 1.91
N MET A 101 -14.15 5.01 2.68
CA MET A 101 -12.77 5.38 2.98
C MET A 101 -12.65 5.88 4.41
N GLY A 102 -12.05 5.07 5.28
CA GLY A 102 -11.82 5.45 6.66
C GLY A 102 -11.60 4.27 7.59
N LEU A 103 -11.84 4.48 8.89
CA LEU A 103 -11.55 3.51 9.94
C LEU A 103 -12.71 2.54 10.12
N ARG A 104 -12.45 1.26 10.43
CA ARG A 104 -13.52 0.27 10.70
C ARG A 104 -14.07 0.42 12.11
N GLU A 105 -13.19 0.74 13.05
CA GLU A 105 -13.50 1.02 14.45
C GLU A 105 -12.84 2.34 14.90
N SER A 106 -13.22 2.85 16.07
CA SER A 106 -12.64 4.12 16.59
C SER A 106 -11.26 3.89 17.19
N SER A 107 -11.01 2.65 17.60
CA SER A 107 -9.74 2.16 18.11
C SER A 107 -8.76 1.84 16.99
N ASP A 108 -9.21 1.82 15.74
CA ASP A 108 -8.33 1.49 14.62
C ASP A 108 -7.35 2.62 14.34
N GLU A 109 -6.11 2.22 14.06
CA GLU A 109 -5.06 3.10 13.57
C GLU A 109 -4.90 3.02 12.04
N ARG A 110 -5.66 2.12 11.38
CA ARG A 110 -5.56 1.84 9.95
C ARG A 110 -6.85 2.16 9.21
N GLU A 111 -6.70 2.90 8.12
CA GLU A 111 -7.77 3.16 7.17
C GLU A 111 -8.03 1.94 6.27
N TYR A 112 -9.23 1.90 5.72
CA TYR A 112 -9.69 0.92 4.76
C TYR A 112 -10.34 1.62 3.58
N VAL A 113 -10.18 1.01 2.40
CA VAL A 113 -10.86 1.43 1.17
C VAL A 113 -11.67 0.25 0.65
N GLU A 114 -12.98 0.46 0.54
CA GLU A 114 -13.92 -0.57 0.09
C GLU A 114 -14.79 -0.01 -1.04
N ILE A 115 -15.01 -0.80 -2.09
CA ILE A 115 -15.87 -0.42 -3.23
C ILE A 115 -16.98 -1.44 -3.37
N TYR A 116 -18.21 -0.94 -3.53
CA TYR A 116 -19.41 -1.74 -3.67
C TYR A 116 -20.16 -1.43 -4.97
N ASP A 117 -20.47 -2.48 -5.72
CA ASP A 117 -21.40 -2.46 -6.84
C ASP A 117 -22.77 -3.00 -6.42
N LEU A 118 -23.72 -2.10 -6.24
CA LEU A 118 -25.08 -2.43 -5.79
C LEU A 118 -25.92 -3.12 -6.88
N LYS A 119 -25.45 -3.15 -8.14
CA LYS A 119 -26.11 -3.89 -9.21
C LYS A 119 -25.77 -5.38 -9.18
N LYS A 120 -24.65 -5.76 -8.54
CA LYS A 120 -24.31 -7.17 -8.36
C LYS A 120 -25.28 -7.83 -7.37
N GLU A 121 -25.40 -9.15 -7.49
CA GLU A 121 -26.21 -9.96 -6.59
C GLU A 121 -25.79 -9.75 -5.14
N LYS A 122 -26.75 -9.91 -4.21
CA LYS A 122 -26.47 -9.88 -2.77
C LYS A 122 -25.32 -10.83 -2.44
N PHE A 123 -24.50 -10.45 -1.47
CA PHE A 123 -23.28 -11.14 -1.04
C PHE A 123 -22.11 -11.07 -2.03
N ASN A 124 -22.31 -10.52 -3.24
CA ASN A 124 -21.28 -10.30 -4.25
C ASN A 124 -21.10 -8.82 -4.60
N ARG A 125 -21.64 -7.92 -3.77
CA ARG A 125 -21.62 -6.47 -4.02
C ARG A 125 -20.27 -5.84 -3.73
N GLN A 126 -19.48 -6.40 -2.81
CA GLN A 126 -18.13 -5.90 -2.57
C GLN A 126 -17.21 -6.33 -3.72
N ILE A 127 -16.67 -5.35 -4.45
CA ILE A 127 -15.83 -5.57 -5.63
C ILE A 127 -14.36 -5.15 -5.39
N PHE A 128 -14.09 -4.47 -4.28
CA PHE A 128 -12.74 -4.14 -3.83
C PHE A 128 -12.72 -3.96 -2.31
N ASN A 129 -11.65 -4.41 -1.66
CA ASN A 129 -11.36 -4.18 -0.25
C ASN A 129 -9.83 -4.16 -0.07
N SER A 130 -9.32 -3.15 0.63
CA SER A 130 -7.91 -3.09 1.02
C SER A 130 -7.77 -2.35 2.34
N VAL A 131 -6.92 -2.89 3.22
CA VAL A 131 -6.43 -2.17 4.41
C VAL A 131 -5.43 -1.15 3.91
N GLY A 132 -5.87 0.09 3.75
CA GLY A 132 -5.11 1.09 3.04
C GLY A 132 -5.78 2.45 3.01
N LYS A 133 -5.06 3.40 2.44
CA LYS A 133 -5.51 4.78 2.25
C LYS A 133 -5.67 5.09 0.78
N LEU A 134 -6.77 5.75 0.40
CA LEU A 134 -6.84 6.36 -0.93
C LEU A 134 -5.90 7.56 -0.97
N VAL A 135 -4.86 7.49 -1.80
CA VAL A 135 -3.75 8.45 -1.79
C VAL A 135 -3.71 9.36 -3.01
N ALA A 136 -4.19 8.89 -4.16
CA ALA A 136 -4.28 9.70 -5.36
C ALA A 136 -5.33 9.16 -6.33
N TYR A 137 -5.66 9.96 -7.34
CA TYR A 137 -6.35 9.51 -8.54
C TYR A 137 -5.77 10.15 -9.79
N LYS A 138 -6.13 9.60 -10.95
CA LYS A 138 -5.91 10.17 -12.27
C LYS A 138 -7.18 10.14 -13.08
N VAL A 139 -7.25 11.05 -14.05
CA VAL A 139 -8.21 10.97 -15.14
C VAL A 139 -7.43 10.63 -16.40
N GLN A 140 -7.79 9.51 -17.04
CA GLN A 140 -7.20 9.10 -18.30
C GLN A 140 -7.60 10.14 -19.38
N PRO A 141 -6.65 10.75 -20.10
CA PRO A 141 -6.95 11.92 -20.95
C PRO A 141 -7.86 11.63 -22.15
N PHE A 142 -7.83 10.42 -22.70
CA PHE A 142 -8.58 9.98 -23.86
C PHE A 142 -9.95 9.36 -23.51
N THR A 143 -10.01 8.50 -22.49
CA THR A 143 -11.23 7.80 -22.08
C THR A 143 -12.02 8.55 -21.00
N GLN A 144 -11.37 9.52 -20.32
CA GLN A 144 -11.91 10.20 -19.13
C GLN A 144 -12.18 9.24 -17.96
N GLU A 145 -11.63 8.03 -18.01
CA GLU A 145 -11.69 7.05 -16.92
C GLU A 145 -10.96 7.59 -15.68
N ILE A 146 -11.60 7.47 -14.53
CA ILE A 146 -11.01 7.74 -13.23
C ILE A 146 -10.25 6.50 -12.76
N ILE A 147 -8.98 6.67 -12.47
CA ILE A 147 -8.08 5.63 -11.98
C ILE A 147 -7.72 5.97 -10.55
N LEU A 148 -8.03 5.09 -9.60
CA LEU A 148 -7.73 5.31 -8.18
C LEU A 148 -6.41 4.64 -7.79
N PHE A 149 -5.74 5.22 -6.80
CA PHE A 149 -4.52 4.68 -6.20
C PHE A 149 -4.70 4.54 -4.70
N VAL A 150 -4.60 3.31 -4.21
CA VAL A 150 -4.72 2.97 -2.78
C VAL A 150 -3.37 2.50 -2.27
N HIS A 151 -2.86 3.13 -1.21
CA HIS A 151 -1.68 2.69 -0.50
C HIS A 151 -2.07 1.66 0.55
N GLU A 152 -1.67 0.42 0.35
CA GLU A 152 -1.89 -0.67 1.30
C GLU A 152 -0.92 -0.58 2.49
N TYR A 153 -1.46 -0.72 3.71
CA TYR A 153 -0.63 -0.77 4.92
C TYR A 153 0.27 -2.01 4.88
N PRO A 154 1.57 -1.88 5.21
CA PRO A 154 2.44 -3.04 5.35
C PRO A 154 1.95 -3.94 6.50
N CYS A 155 2.08 -5.26 6.37
CA CYS A 155 1.89 -6.14 7.52
C CYS A 155 3.01 -5.89 8.56
N CYS A 156 2.78 -6.21 9.84
CA CYS A 156 3.59 -5.74 10.99
C CYS A 156 5.10 -6.05 10.93
N ARG A 157 5.55 -6.92 10.03
CA ARG A 157 6.97 -7.27 9.80
C ARG A 157 7.43 -7.07 8.35
N SER A 158 6.60 -6.53 7.48
CA SER A 158 6.96 -6.29 6.09
C SER A 158 7.69 -4.96 5.96
N ALA A 159 8.88 -4.99 5.37
CA ALA A 159 9.60 -3.80 4.88
C ALA A 159 9.00 -3.25 3.57
N SER A 160 7.93 -3.87 3.07
CA SER A 160 7.34 -3.56 1.78
C SER A 160 5.87 -3.17 1.87
N HIS A 161 5.48 -2.33 0.93
CA HIS A 161 4.12 -1.81 0.81
C HIS A 161 3.72 -1.75 -0.68
N ASN A 162 2.42 -1.90 -0.94
CA ASN A 162 1.89 -1.88 -2.29
C ASN A 162 1.05 -0.63 -2.53
N ILE A 163 1.14 -0.10 -3.74
CA ILE A 163 0.13 0.82 -4.26
C ILE A 163 -0.74 0.08 -5.26
N HIS A 164 -2.01 -0.12 -4.91
CA HIS A 164 -3.04 -0.66 -5.78
C HIS A 164 -3.51 0.42 -6.74
N THR A 165 -3.37 0.18 -8.04
CA THR A 165 -4.05 0.93 -9.09
C THR A 165 -5.37 0.24 -9.37
N ILE A 166 -6.48 0.94 -9.15
CA ILE A 166 -7.84 0.43 -9.34
C ILE A 166 -8.43 1.11 -10.58
N ARG A 167 -8.92 0.28 -11.49
CA ARG A 167 -9.56 0.68 -12.75
C ARG A 167 -10.89 -0.03 -12.88
N ARG A 168 -11.84 0.56 -13.59
CA ARG A 168 -13.06 -0.14 -14.00
C ARG A 168 -13.03 -0.31 -15.50
N ILE A 169 -12.97 -1.55 -15.98
CA ILE A 169 -12.88 -1.86 -17.39
C ILE A 169 -13.97 -2.87 -17.70
N ASN A 170 -14.80 -2.57 -18.68
CA ASN A 170 -15.92 -3.44 -19.10
C ASN A 170 -16.86 -3.86 -17.94
N GLY A 171 -17.05 -2.96 -16.97
CA GLY A 171 -17.93 -3.20 -15.82
C GLY A 171 -17.25 -3.80 -14.60
N ASP A 172 -16.07 -4.40 -14.75
CA ASP A 172 -15.33 -5.06 -13.67
C ASP A 172 -14.18 -4.22 -13.12
N ILE A 173 -13.87 -4.43 -11.84
CA ILE A 173 -12.71 -3.82 -11.18
C ILE A 173 -11.46 -4.62 -11.54
N HIS A 174 -10.49 -3.92 -12.10
CA HIS A 174 -9.15 -4.43 -12.35
C HIS A 174 -8.17 -3.75 -11.40
N THR A 175 -7.41 -4.57 -10.67
CA THR A 175 -6.36 -4.09 -9.78
C THR A 175 -4.99 -4.50 -10.30
N SER A 176 -4.01 -3.63 -10.10
CA SER A 176 -2.60 -3.94 -10.31
C SER A 176 -1.80 -3.29 -9.20
N ASN A 177 -0.69 -3.90 -8.76
CA ASN A 177 0.09 -3.39 -7.64
C ASN A 177 1.48 -2.92 -8.07
N ARG A 178 1.88 -1.77 -7.55
CA ARG A 178 3.27 -1.29 -7.57
C ARG A 178 3.89 -1.59 -6.22
N PHE A 179 5.07 -2.20 -6.22
CA PHE A 179 5.76 -2.60 -5.01
C PHE A 179 6.87 -1.63 -4.67
N PHE A 180 6.97 -1.28 -3.40
CA PHE A 180 7.99 -0.39 -2.87
C PHE A 180 8.53 -0.96 -1.56
N ILE A 181 9.77 -0.56 -1.24
CA ILE A 181 10.48 -0.97 -0.04
C ILE A 181 10.76 0.27 0.81
N GLY A 182 10.41 0.20 2.10
CA GLY A 182 10.60 1.23 3.11
C GLY A 182 9.63 1.02 4.29
N ARG A 183 10.04 1.42 5.50
CA ARG A 183 9.19 1.38 6.71
C ARG A 183 9.48 2.60 7.59
N ASP A 184 8.44 3.20 8.18
CA ASP A 184 8.54 4.43 8.99
C ASP A 184 8.32 4.14 10.48
N SER A 185 8.96 3.08 10.95
CA SER A 185 8.97 2.63 12.35
C SER A 185 10.33 2.84 13.01
N GLY A 186 11.24 3.56 12.34
CA GLY A 186 12.58 3.88 12.85
C GLY A 186 13.58 2.71 12.90
N ASP A 187 13.18 1.51 12.50
CA ASP A 187 14.00 0.30 12.55
C ASP A 187 14.63 -0.09 11.20
N MET A 188 14.36 0.70 10.16
CA MET A 188 14.92 0.56 8.83
C MET A 188 15.64 1.87 8.44
N VAL A 189 16.88 1.77 7.95
CA VAL A 189 17.72 2.93 7.65
C VAL A 189 17.36 3.54 6.28
N GLY A 190 16.90 4.79 6.30
CA GLY A 190 16.58 5.62 5.14
C GLY A 190 17.61 6.74 4.88
N PRO A 191 17.39 7.60 3.87
CA PRO A 191 16.12 7.89 3.18
C PRO A 191 15.72 6.87 2.10
N PHE A 192 14.41 6.57 1.98
CA PHE A 192 13.90 5.56 1.05
C PHE A 192 13.53 6.10 -0.33
N PHE A 193 12.87 7.26 -0.35
CA PHE A 193 12.28 7.85 -1.55
C PHE A 193 12.74 9.30 -1.69
N PRO A 194 12.97 9.78 -2.92
CA PRO A 194 13.13 11.20 -3.17
C PRO A 194 11.80 11.92 -2.95
N GLU A 195 11.85 13.20 -2.57
CA GLU A 195 10.64 14.01 -2.38
C GLU A 195 9.85 14.19 -3.68
N LYS A 196 10.57 14.28 -4.81
CA LYS A 196 10.01 14.44 -6.16
C LYS A 196 10.76 13.57 -7.15
N VAL A 197 10.03 13.10 -8.17
CA VAL A 197 10.60 12.34 -9.28
C VAL A 197 10.21 12.94 -10.61
N LYS A 198 11.01 12.63 -11.64
CA LYS A 198 10.73 13.02 -13.03
C LYS A 198 10.59 11.76 -13.89
N PHE A 199 9.37 11.50 -14.35
CA PHE A 199 9.13 10.44 -15.32
C PHE A 199 9.52 10.91 -16.73
N THR A 200 10.66 10.45 -17.21
CA THR A 200 11.10 10.66 -18.60
C THR A 200 10.62 9.51 -19.50
N PRO A 201 10.47 9.76 -20.82
CA PRO A 201 10.19 8.68 -21.78
C PRO A 201 11.41 7.77 -21.99
N GLU A 202 12.62 8.25 -21.69
CA GLU A 202 13.90 7.58 -21.91
C GLU A 202 14.03 6.28 -21.11
N TYR A 203 14.62 5.26 -21.73
CA TYR A 203 14.98 3.99 -21.11
C TYR A 203 16.50 3.82 -21.16
N HIS A 204 17.05 3.26 -20.09
CA HIS A 204 18.47 2.96 -19.97
C HIS A 204 18.68 1.46 -19.85
N ILE A 205 19.91 1.02 -20.15
CA ILE A 205 20.34 -0.37 -20.04
C ILE A 205 21.53 -0.43 -19.09
N LEU A 206 21.51 -1.37 -18.14
CA LEU A 206 22.65 -1.60 -17.25
C LEU A 206 23.83 -2.18 -18.05
N THR A 207 25.00 -1.57 -17.89
CA THR A 207 26.25 -2.01 -18.56
C THR A 207 27.02 -3.05 -17.76
N GLN A 208 26.57 -3.39 -16.55
CA GLN A 208 27.17 -4.40 -15.69
C GLN A 208 26.14 -4.92 -14.69
N LYS A 209 26.41 -6.08 -14.07
CA LYS A 209 25.63 -6.56 -12.92
C LYS A 209 25.67 -5.52 -11.81
N THR A 210 24.51 -5.04 -11.37
CA THR A 210 24.39 -3.88 -10.48
C THR A 210 23.55 -4.23 -9.27
N GLU A 211 24.01 -3.81 -8.09
CA GLU A 211 23.27 -3.93 -6.83
C GLU A 211 22.20 -2.85 -6.73
N VAL A 212 20.99 -3.27 -6.38
CA VAL A 212 19.87 -2.36 -6.09
C VAL A 212 19.67 -2.28 -4.59
N ARG A 213 19.46 -1.07 -4.08
CA ARG A 213 19.38 -0.75 -2.64
C ARG A 213 18.11 0.03 -2.32
N TRP A 214 17.64 0.01 -1.07
CA TRP A 214 16.45 0.78 -0.70
C TRP A 214 16.75 2.22 -0.28
N SER A 215 18.02 2.60 -0.12
CA SER A 215 18.45 3.97 0.23
C SER A 215 19.74 4.35 -0.50
N PRO A 216 20.03 5.66 -0.73
CA PRO A 216 21.18 6.16 -1.50
C PRO A 216 22.47 6.18 -0.68
N ALA A 217 22.80 5.04 -0.06
CA ALA A 217 24.03 4.82 0.68
C ALA A 217 24.38 3.34 0.66
N VAL A 218 25.62 2.98 0.99
CA VAL A 218 25.95 1.59 1.33
C VAL A 218 25.88 1.47 2.84
N VAL A 219 24.92 0.68 3.33
CA VAL A 219 24.79 0.35 4.75
C VAL A 219 25.12 -1.13 4.88
N GLU A 220 26.08 -1.47 5.73
CA GLU A 220 26.58 -2.85 5.89
C GLU A 220 26.25 -3.47 7.25
N LYS A 221 25.71 -2.67 8.18
CA LYS A 221 25.30 -3.11 9.51
C LYS A 221 23.97 -2.47 9.92
N ASP A 222 23.10 -3.27 10.54
CA ASP A 222 21.83 -2.87 11.13
C ASP A 222 20.92 -2.04 10.19
N ALA A 223 20.97 -2.30 8.88
CA ALA A 223 20.16 -1.58 7.89
C ALA A 223 18.65 -1.82 8.09
N TYR A 224 18.27 -3.00 8.58
CA TYR A 224 16.93 -3.32 9.05
C TYR A 224 17.04 -4.18 10.30
N LEU A 225 16.68 -3.62 11.45
CA LEU A 225 16.88 -4.22 12.77
C LEU A 225 16.33 -5.65 12.83
N ASN A 226 17.17 -6.60 13.26
CA ASN A 226 16.87 -8.03 13.37
C ASN A 226 16.51 -8.76 12.06
N TRP A 227 16.63 -8.12 10.88
CA TRP A 227 16.22 -8.69 9.60
C TRP A 227 17.31 -8.69 8.53
N SER A 228 17.95 -7.54 8.28
CA SER A 228 19.00 -7.41 7.27
C SER A 228 20.12 -6.53 7.79
N SER A 229 21.36 -7.03 7.70
CA SER A 229 22.54 -6.24 8.03
C SER A 229 22.77 -5.12 7.02
N SER A 230 22.46 -5.34 5.74
CA SER A 230 22.72 -4.38 4.68
C SER A 230 21.46 -3.86 4.01
N ASN A 231 21.56 -2.70 3.35
CA ASN A 231 20.45 -2.10 2.60
C ASN A 231 20.29 -2.64 1.18
N PHE A 232 20.87 -3.81 0.93
CA PHE A 232 20.81 -4.52 -0.34
C PHE A 232 19.43 -5.13 -0.56
N ILE A 233 18.86 -4.90 -1.73
CA ILE A 233 17.61 -5.53 -2.16
C ILE A 233 17.93 -6.80 -2.95
N ILE A 234 18.52 -6.64 -4.14
CA ILE A 234 18.87 -7.74 -5.05
C ILE A 234 19.80 -7.20 -6.13
N HIS A 235 20.50 -8.08 -6.85
CA HIS A 235 21.19 -7.70 -8.08
C HIS A 235 20.27 -7.70 -9.30
N TYR A 236 20.64 -6.88 -10.28
CA TYR A 236 20.16 -6.94 -11.66
C TYR A 236 21.34 -7.17 -12.60
N ASN A 237 21.15 -8.02 -13.59
CA ASN A 237 22.18 -8.41 -14.55
C ASN A 237 22.46 -7.28 -15.56
N GLU A 238 23.62 -7.35 -16.19
CA GLU A 238 23.92 -6.58 -17.40
C GLU A 238 22.82 -6.78 -18.45
N GLY A 239 22.46 -5.72 -19.16
CA GLY A 239 21.35 -5.72 -20.13
C GLY A 239 19.98 -5.45 -19.52
N ALA A 240 19.85 -5.36 -18.19
CA ALA A 240 18.60 -4.99 -17.53
C ALA A 240 18.13 -3.59 -17.94
N VAL A 241 16.83 -3.46 -18.22
CA VAL A 241 16.21 -2.20 -18.64
C VAL A 241 15.65 -1.46 -17.44
N TYR A 242 15.94 -0.15 -17.34
CA TYR A 242 15.45 0.68 -16.25
C TYR A 242 15.12 2.12 -16.69
N LYS A 243 14.44 2.84 -15.80
CA LYS A 243 14.21 4.29 -15.90
C LYS A 243 14.79 5.01 -14.71
N THR A 244 15.48 6.12 -14.97
CA THR A 244 15.93 7.04 -13.92
C THR A 244 14.80 8.00 -13.57
N LEU A 245 14.45 8.03 -12.29
CA LEU A 245 13.38 8.86 -11.74
C LEU A 245 13.93 10.06 -10.96
N TYR A 246 15.11 9.92 -10.36
CA TYR A 246 15.79 10.97 -9.61
C TYR A 246 17.30 10.70 -9.54
N ASN A 247 18.10 11.76 -9.42
CA ASN A 247 19.56 11.68 -9.24
C ASN A 247 19.95 12.42 -7.96
N HIS A 248 20.87 11.86 -7.18
CA HIS A 248 21.37 12.43 -5.94
C HIS A 248 22.80 11.95 -5.66
N ASP A 249 23.78 12.86 -5.71
CA ASP A 249 25.16 12.61 -5.26
C ASP A 249 25.78 11.27 -5.70
N GLY A 250 25.69 10.98 -7.01
CA GLY A 250 26.22 9.73 -7.59
C GLY A 250 25.31 8.50 -7.41
N TRP A 251 24.07 8.71 -6.95
CA TRP A 251 23.02 7.71 -6.88
C TRP A 251 21.85 8.07 -7.80
N GLN A 252 21.19 7.03 -8.29
CA GLN A 252 20.00 7.12 -9.11
C GLN A 252 18.86 6.35 -8.44
N PHE A 253 17.74 7.03 -8.20
CA PHE A 253 16.49 6.33 -7.90
C PHE A 253 15.87 5.88 -9.21
N VAL A 254 15.66 4.57 -9.35
CA VAL A 254 15.29 3.93 -10.60
C VAL A 254 14.06 3.05 -10.45
N LEU A 255 13.40 2.82 -11.59
CA LEU A 255 12.43 1.74 -11.78
C LEU A 255 13.03 0.72 -12.75
N LEU A 256 13.34 -0.48 -12.26
CA LEU A 256 13.87 -1.58 -13.07
C LEU A 256 12.72 -2.46 -13.59
N PHE A 257 12.77 -2.85 -14.87
CA PHE A 257 11.69 -3.58 -15.55
C PHE A 257 12.03 -5.04 -15.86
N SER A 258 13.31 -5.37 -16.01
CA SER A 258 13.76 -6.70 -16.46
C SER A 258 15.15 -7.02 -15.93
N GLY A 259 15.58 -8.28 -16.07
CA GLY A 259 16.96 -8.69 -15.80
C GLY A 259 17.30 -8.84 -14.32
N ILE A 260 16.31 -9.08 -13.45
CA ILE A 260 16.56 -9.45 -12.05
C ILE A 260 17.45 -10.70 -11.98
N ALA A 261 18.44 -10.71 -11.10
CA ALA A 261 19.30 -11.87 -10.94
C ALA A 261 18.57 -13.04 -10.26
N GLU A 262 18.85 -14.27 -10.70
CA GLU A 262 18.34 -15.49 -10.07
C GLU A 262 19.16 -15.80 -8.82
N GLU A 263 18.83 -15.14 -7.72
CA GLU A 263 19.53 -15.29 -6.45
C GLU A 263 18.57 -15.21 -5.26
N GLN A 264 19.05 -15.64 -4.09
CA GLN A 264 18.33 -15.48 -2.84
C GLN A 264 18.52 -14.06 -2.31
N SER A 265 17.41 -13.43 -1.92
CA SER A 265 17.40 -12.14 -1.24
C SER A 265 16.50 -12.22 -0.02
N LEU A 266 16.92 -11.55 1.06
CA LEU A 266 16.14 -11.41 2.29
C LEU A 266 14.97 -10.42 2.13
N VAL A 267 14.96 -9.63 1.05
CA VAL A 267 14.00 -8.56 0.82
C VAL A 267 12.94 -8.96 -0.20
N ILE A 268 13.35 -9.54 -1.33
CA ILE A 268 12.42 -9.96 -2.39
C ILE A 268 12.80 -11.33 -2.96
N ASN A 269 11.79 -12.07 -3.45
CA ASN A 269 11.99 -13.34 -4.14
C ASN A 269 12.01 -13.12 -5.65
N TYR A 270 13.12 -13.44 -6.34
CA TYR A 270 13.27 -13.16 -7.77
C TYR A 270 12.13 -13.74 -8.63
N THR A 271 11.62 -14.94 -8.31
CA THR A 271 10.55 -15.61 -9.05
C THR A 271 9.25 -14.81 -9.05
N ASN A 272 8.98 -14.10 -7.95
CA ASN A 272 7.79 -13.25 -7.80
C ASN A 272 7.94 -11.89 -8.50
N PHE A 273 9.18 -11.45 -8.77
CA PHE A 273 9.50 -10.11 -9.25
C PHE A 273 10.09 -10.06 -10.67
N LYS A 274 10.38 -11.19 -11.30
CA LYS A 274 10.97 -11.24 -12.66
C LYS A 274 10.18 -10.52 -13.75
N TYR A 275 8.88 -10.28 -13.55
CA TYR A 275 8.01 -9.53 -14.47
C TYR A 275 7.35 -8.30 -13.82
N LYS A 276 7.82 -7.89 -12.64
CA LYS A 276 7.27 -6.77 -11.87
C LYS A 276 8.32 -5.67 -11.76
N GLY A 277 7.89 -4.43 -11.96
CA GLY A 277 8.77 -3.28 -11.78
C GLY A 277 9.21 -3.15 -10.32
N VAL A 278 10.52 -3.00 -10.10
CA VAL A 278 11.11 -2.79 -8.76
C VAL A 278 11.71 -1.41 -8.69
N TYR A 279 11.33 -0.66 -7.66
CA TYR A 279 11.91 0.64 -7.36
C TYR A 279 13.08 0.48 -6.39
N GLY A 280 14.13 1.26 -6.59
CA GLY A 280 15.29 1.26 -5.71
C GLY A 280 16.36 2.25 -6.15
N TRP A 281 17.47 2.24 -5.43
CA TRP A 281 18.64 3.06 -5.69
C TRP A 281 19.75 2.22 -6.29
N ILE A 282 20.37 2.75 -7.34
CA ILE A 282 21.61 2.22 -7.90
C ILE A 282 22.68 3.31 -7.84
N LYS A 283 23.94 2.91 -7.73
CA LYS A 283 25.08 3.82 -7.83
C LYS A 283 25.36 4.08 -9.31
N SER A 284 25.47 5.36 -9.69
CA SER A 284 25.77 5.80 -11.07
C SER A 284 27.18 5.47 -11.51
#